data_AF-A0A8H3ZSK6-F1
#
_entry.id   AF-A0A8H3ZSK6-F1
#
_cell.length_a   1.000
_cell.length_b   1.000
_cell.length_c   1.000
_cell.angle_alpha   90.00
_cell.angle_beta   90.00
_cell.angle_gamma   90.00
#
_symmetry.space_group_name_H-M   'P 1'
#
loop_
_entity.id
_entity.type
_entity.pdbx_description
1 polymer ?
#
loop_
_entity_poly.entity_id
_entity_poly.type
_entity_poly.pdbx_seq_one_letter_code
_entity_poly.pdbx_strand_id
1 'polypeptide(L)'
;MGTPFVSLLEPTRLDAYIRGRAHDEQPAAIPKLFCDAMEVREEVFVKEQGVPAENEFDADDSRACHWVSYASVSKVVEQEVLDGDGNIVKPRRSSTRATPIGTIRLVPFPHDPHPKDGGVYWDGKLEEIKVGAGGDGEAVETATEVMKSPVKEDGVVGAAEHVGEERRSSAARPFAGPDRATDLHDGIEPYVKLGRLAVIEGFRGHRISLLLVNTVLAWLKEKPSYFDPSIKEMGLEQIGASTAEEVPKWKGLVCVHAQKQVVEMWEKMGFVVDEGMGTWWEEGIEHKGMFMRLDVQPETTPLV
;
A
#
# COMPACT_ATOMS: atom_id res chain seq x y z
N MET A 1 -7.50 25.53 -6.87
CA MET A 1 -6.63 24.35 -6.94
C MET A 1 -6.66 23.85 -8.38
N GLY A 2 -5.50 23.65 -9.03
CA GLY A 2 -5.51 23.05 -10.37
C GLY A 2 -6.08 21.63 -10.34
N THR A 3 -6.60 21.13 -11.47
CA THR A 3 -7.07 19.74 -11.58
C THR A 3 -5.94 18.79 -11.14
N PRO A 4 -6.18 17.90 -10.17
CA PRO A 4 -5.15 16.96 -9.76
C PRO A 4 -4.83 16.01 -10.92
N PHE A 5 -3.57 15.61 -11.03
CA PHE A 5 -3.14 14.56 -11.95
C PHE A 5 -2.59 13.38 -11.16
N VAL A 6 -2.56 12.20 -11.78
CA VAL A 6 -2.07 10.96 -11.15
C VAL A 6 -0.91 10.41 -11.98
N SER A 7 0.14 9.96 -11.30
CA SER A 7 1.28 9.29 -11.92
C SER A 7 1.41 7.87 -11.37
N LEU A 8 1.87 6.94 -12.21
CA LEU A 8 2.06 5.52 -11.90
C LEU A 8 3.56 5.21 -11.88
N LEU A 9 4.01 4.52 -10.83
CA LEU A 9 5.26 3.79 -10.77
C LEU A 9 4.93 2.30 -10.80
N GLU A 10 5.26 1.65 -11.90
CA GLU A 10 5.19 0.19 -12.05
C GLU A 10 6.22 -0.51 -11.13
N PRO A 11 6.15 -1.85 -10.95
CA PRO A 11 7.05 -2.57 -10.06
C PRO A 11 8.52 -2.23 -10.33
N THR A 12 9.25 -1.91 -9.27
CA THR A 12 10.60 -1.37 -9.41
C THR A 12 11.48 -1.81 -8.25
N ARG A 13 12.79 -1.79 -8.51
CA ARG A 13 13.78 -2.18 -7.50
C ARG A 13 13.93 -1.07 -6.47
N LEU A 14 13.70 -1.43 -5.21
CA LEU A 14 13.81 -0.53 -4.05
C LEU A 14 14.79 -1.09 -3.00
N ASP A 15 15.75 -1.91 -3.44
CA ASP A 15 16.76 -2.56 -2.59
C ASP A 15 17.68 -1.57 -1.87
N ALA A 16 17.83 -0.36 -2.41
CA ALA A 16 18.58 0.72 -1.80
C ALA A 16 17.76 1.53 -0.76
N TYR A 17 16.48 1.22 -0.55
CA TYR A 17 15.64 1.99 0.37
C TYR A 17 16.10 1.76 1.81
N ILE A 18 16.10 2.83 2.62
CA ILE A 18 16.57 2.79 4.00
C ILE A 18 15.35 2.94 4.91
N ARG A 19 14.95 1.85 5.59
CA ARG A 19 13.79 1.83 6.49
C ARG A 19 13.98 2.85 7.63
N GLY A 20 12.89 3.51 8.04
CA GLY A 20 12.88 4.49 9.14
C GLY A 20 13.51 5.85 8.82
N ARG A 21 14.14 6.01 7.65
CA ARG A 21 14.66 7.29 7.19
C ARG A 21 13.58 8.04 6.39
N ALA A 22 13.51 9.36 6.56
CA ALA A 22 12.53 10.21 5.88
C ALA A 22 12.62 10.12 4.35
N HIS A 23 11.49 10.34 3.67
CA HIS A 23 11.35 10.22 2.22
C HIS A 23 12.36 11.07 1.41
N ASP A 24 12.81 12.21 1.95
CA ASP A 24 13.72 13.16 1.31
C ASP A 24 15.20 12.95 1.66
N GLU A 25 15.50 12.02 2.55
CA GLU A 25 16.86 11.61 2.91
C GLU A 25 17.26 10.26 2.30
N GLN A 26 16.38 9.68 1.46
CA GLN A 26 16.62 8.43 0.76
C GLN A 26 17.71 8.57 -0.32
N PRO A 27 18.43 7.49 -0.66
CA PRO A 27 19.43 7.53 -1.73
C PRO A 27 18.82 7.96 -3.07
N ALA A 28 19.57 8.70 -3.88
CA ALA A 28 19.13 9.17 -5.20
C ALA A 28 18.79 8.04 -6.20
N ALA A 29 19.16 6.79 -5.88
CA ALA A 29 18.77 5.60 -6.63
C ALA A 29 17.28 5.26 -6.48
N ILE A 30 16.62 5.73 -5.41
CA ILE A 30 15.20 5.53 -5.20
C ILE A 30 14.40 6.45 -6.13
N PRO A 31 13.45 5.91 -6.91
CA PRO A 31 12.64 6.73 -7.80
C PRO A 31 11.92 7.83 -7.05
N LYS A 32 12.00 9.07 -7.58
CA LYS A 32 11.31 10.22 -6.99
C LYS A 32 9.81 9.96 -6.77
N LEU A 33 9.15 9.24 -7.68
CA LEU A 33 7.72 8.93 -7.52
C LEU A 33 7.45 8.06 -6.28
N PHE A 34 8.37 7.15 -5.94
CA PHE A 34 8.26 6.35 -4.72
C PHE A 34 8.48 7.23 -3.49
N CYS A 35 9.50 8.10 -3.50
CA CYS A 35 9.69 9.09 -2.44
C CYS A 35 8.46 10.00 -2.26
N ASP A 36 7.79 10.41 -3.34
CA ASP A 36 6.57 11.21 -3.27
C ASP A 36 5.37 10.41 -2.69
N ALA A 37 5.29 9.10 -2.95
CA ALA A 37 4.34 8.22 -2.27
C ALA A 37 4.66 8.13 -0.77
N MET A 38 5.93 7.95 -0.42
CA MET A 38 6.39 7.92 0.97
C MET A 38 6.16 9.24 1.70
N GLU A 39 6.31 10.40 1.04
CA GLU A 39 5.95 11.71 1.61
C GLU A 39 4.50 11.72 2.10
N VAL A 40 3.55 11.24 1.29
CA VAL A 40 2.14 11.16 1.70
C VAL A 40 1.92 10.11 2.80
N ARG A 41 2.58 8.95 2.71
CA ARG A 41 2.46 7.87 3.70
C ARG A 41 3.03 8.26 5.05
N GLU A 42 4.16 8.95 5.10
CA GLU A 42 4.79 9.43 6.33
C GLU A 42 3.91 10.47 7.02
N GLU A 43 3.30 11.41 6.28
CA GLU A 43 2.34 12.35 6.86
C GLU A 43 1.13 11.65 7.48
N VAL A 44 0.58 10.64 6.81
CA VAL A 44 -0.70 10.01 7.23
C VAL A 44 -0.48 8.85 8.20
N PHE A 45 0.37 7.89 7.87
CA PHE A 45 0.55 6.68 8.67
C PHE A 45 1.52 6.90 9.84
N VAL A 46 2.63 7.61 9.63
CA VAL A 46 3.62 7.84 10.69
C VAL A 46 3.21 8.98 11.61
N LYS A 47 3.05 10.20 11.07
CA LYS A 47 2.84 11.40 11.88
C LYS A 47 1.44 11.44 12.49
N GLU A 48 0.41 11.11 11.71
CA GLU A 48 -0.98 11.17 12.17
C GLU A 48 -1.43 9.89 12.88
N GLN A 49 -1.13 8.70 12.35
CA GLN A 49 -1.62 7.44 12.92
C GLN A 49 -0.63 6.76 13.89
N GLY A 50 0.62 7.22 13.96
CA GLY A 50 1.61 6.72 14.91
C GLY A 50 2.23 5.38 14.50
N VAL A 51 2.11 4.96 13.25
CA VAL A 51 2.81 3.76 12.73
C VAL A 51 4.32 4.03 12.73
N PRO A 52 5.16 3.09 13.22
CA PRO A 52 6.61 3.26 13.17
C PRO A 52 7.11 3.47 11.73
N ALA A 53 8.01 4.43 11.53
CA ALA A 53 8.51 4.78 10.19
C ALA A 53 9.24 3.62 9.51
N GLU A 54 9.86 2.75 10.28
CA GLU A 54 10.46 1.51 9.79
C GLU A 54 9.42 0.57 9.16
N ASN A 55 8.20 0.48 9.72
CA ASN A 55 7.13 -0.44 9.29
C ASN A 55 6.40 0.04 8.03
N GLU A 56 6.64 1.29 7.61
CA GLU A 56 6.09 1.84 6.37
C GLU A 56 6.79 1.35 5.10
N PHE A 57 7.86 0.58 5.18
CA PHE A 57 8.41 -0.09 4.00
C PHE A 57 8.40 -1.60 4.23
N ASP A 58 7.75 -2.34 3.33
CA ASP A 58 7.59 -3.78 3.40
C ASP A 58 8.06 -4.51 2.14
N ALA A 59 8.06 -5.84 2.21
CA ALA A 59 8.54 -6.70 1.14
C ALA A 59 7.63 -6.74 -0.11
N ASP A 60 6.50 -6.03 -0.11
CA ASP A 60 5.64 -5.88 -1.29
C ASP A 60 5.89 -4.58 -2.06
N ASP A 61 6.53 -3.57 -1.44
CA ASP A 61 6.72 -2.26 -2.07
C ASP A 61 7.47 -2.32 -3.41
N SER A 62 8.44 -3.23 -3.57
CA SER A 62 9.19 -3.38 -4.83
C SER A 62 8.40 -4.08 -5.95
N ARG A 63 7.44 -4.95 -5.59
CA ARG A 63 6.61 -5.69 -6.56
C ARG A 63 5.28 -5.01 -6.85
N ALA A 64 4.93 -4.00 -6.07
CA ALA A 64 3.67 -3.27 -6.21
C ALA A 64 3.75 -2.16 -7.26
N CYS A 65 2.60 -1.85 -7.84
CA CYS A 65 2.40 -0.57 -8.53
C CYS A 65 2.01 0.51 -7.50
N HIS A 66 2.53 1.72 -7.66
CA HIS A 66 2.23 2.87 -6.80
C HIS A 66 1.66 4.01 -7.63
N TRP A 67 0.51 4.55 -7.21
CA TRP A 67 -0.04 5.78 -7.79
C TRP A 67 0.12 6.92 -6.82
N VAL A 68 0.48 8.09 -7.35
CA VAL A 68 0.57 9.34 -6.59
C VAL A 68 -0.27 10.40 -7.30
N SER A 69 -1.18 11.01 -6.57
CA SER A 69 -1.95 12.17 -7.03
C SER A 69 -1.23 13.45 -6.60
N TYR A 70 -1.19 14.43 -7.50
CA TYR A 70 -0.54 15.72 -7.28
C TYR A 70 -1.52 16.87 -7.44
N ALA A 71 -1.37 17.91 -6.61
CA ALA A 71 -1.97 19.21 -6.85
C ALA A 71 -0.92 20.26 -7.18
N SER A 72 -1.27 21.17 -8.08
CA SER A 72 -0.51 22.39 -8.32
C SER A 72 -0.79 23.38 -7.19
N VAL A 73 0.21 23.60 -6.33
CA VAL A 73 0.16 24.59 -5.25
C VAL A 73 1.00 25.79 -5.66
N SER A 74 0.34 26.95 -5.78
CA SER A 74 1.02 28.23 -6.05
C SER A 74 1.44 28.87 -4.72
N LYS A 75 2.74 28.95 -4.47
CA LYS A 75 3.32 29.64 -3.32
C LYS A 75 3.76 31.05 -3.75
N VAL A 76 3.38 32.07 -2.98
CA VAL A 76 3.92 33.43 -3.16
C VAL A 76 5.37 33.41 -2.68
N VAL A 77 6.30 33.61 -3.60
CA VAL A 77 7.75 33.64 -3.36
C VAL A 77 8.17 35.05 -2.95
N GLU A 78 7.54 36.07 -3.53
CA GLU A 78 7.79 37.47 -3.20
C GLU A 78 6.45 38.21 -3.11
N GLN A 79 6.26 38.92 -1.99
CA GLN A 79 5.10 39.79 -1.80
C GLN A 79 5.21 41.04 -2.67
N GLU A 80 4.05 41.58 -3.05
CA GLU A 80 3.99 42.87 -3.73
C GLU A 80 4.41 43.99 -2.77
N VAL A 81 5.31 44.86 -3.23
CA VAL A 81 5.72 46.05 -2.47
C VAL A 81 5.25 47.28 -3.22
N LEU A 82 4.46 48.11 -2.54
CA LEU A 82 3.97 49.39 -3.03
C LEU A 82 4.81 50.54 -2.45
N ASP A 83 4.99 51.62 -3.21
CA ASP A 83 5.54 52.88 -2.68
C ASP A 83 4.46 53.74 -1.99
N GLY A 84 4.86 54.91 -1.48
CA GLY A 84 3.96 55.86 -0.82
C GLY A 84 2.91 56.50 -1.73
N ASP A 85 3.07 56.38 -3.05
CA ASP A 85 2.13 56.87 -4.06
C ASP A 85 1.23 55.75 -4.61
N GLY A 86 1.38 54.52 -4.09
CA GLY A 86 0.61 53.34 -4.49
C GLY A 86 1.11 52.65 -5.75
N ASN A 87 2.30 52.98 -6.27
CA ASN A 87 2.88 52.29 -7.42
C ASN A 87 3.59 51.00 -6.99
N ILE A 88 3.55 49.99 -7.86
CA ILE A 88 4.20 48.70 -7.64
C ILE A 88 5.71 48.87 -7.82
N VAL A 89 6.46 48.79 -6.71
CA VAL A 89 7.93 48.84 -6.67
C VAL A 89 8.52 47.46 -6.91
N LYS A 90 7.85 46.42 -6.39
CA LYS A 90 8.24 45.03 -6.60
C LYS A 90 6.99 44.20 -6.89
N PRO A 91 6.87 43.60 -8.09
CA PRO A 91 5.69 42.82 -8.45
C PRO A 91 5.63 41.53 -7.63
N ARG A 92 4.41 41.07 -7.35
CA ARG A 92 4.19 39.76 -6.72
C ARG A 92 4.77 38.66 -7.60
N ARG A 93 5.63 37.80 -7.03
CA ARG A 93 6.13 36.60 -7.71
C ARG A 93 5.58 35.36 -7.04
N SER A 94 4.96 34.48 -7.80
CA SER A 94 4.52 33.16 -7.33
C SER A 94 5.24 32.04 -8.08
N SER A 95 5.50 30.94 -7.38
CA SER A 95 6.02 29.70 -7.96
C SER A 95 4.97 28.62 -7.76
N THR A 96 4.69 27.85 -8.81
CA THR A 96 3.78 26.71 -8.76
C THR A 96 4.59 25.44 -8.70
N ARG A 97 4.37 24.64 -7.65
CA ARG A 97 4.97 23.31 -7.51
C ARG A 97 3.87 22.25 -7.52
N ALA A 98 4.15 21.11 -8.15
CA ALA A 98 3.35 19.91 -7.99
C ALA A 98 3.70 19.29 -6.63
N THR A 99 2.72 19.24 -5.73
CA THR A 99 2.83 18.65 -4.40
C THR A 99 2.07 17.33 -4.40
N PRO A 100 2.66 16.21 -3.92
CA PRO A 100 1.93 14.97 -3.75
C PRO A 100 0.87 15.15 -2.66
N ILE A 101 -0.36 14.70 -2.92
CA ILE A 101 -1.52 14.92 -2.05
C ILE A 101 -2.25 13.64 -1.68
N GLY A 102 -1.97 12.55 -2.39
CA GLY A 102 -2.57 11.26 -2.14
C GLY A 102 -1.79 10.15 -2.81
N THR A 103 -1.86 8.93 -2.27
CA THR A 103 -1.24 7.75 -2.86
C THR A 103 -2.07 6.49 -2.61
N ILE A 104 -1.89 5.47 -3.45
CA ILE A 104 -2.44 4.12 -3.30
C ILE A 104 -1.45 3.11 -3.89
N ARG A 105 -1.35 1.94 -3.26
CA ARG A 105 -0.51 0.81 -3.68
C ARG A 105 -1.39 -0.34 -4.17
N LEU A 106 -0.95 -1.01 -5.23
CA LEU A 106 -1.53 -2.25 -5.75
C LEU A 106 -0.49 -3.37 -5.68
N VAL A 107 -0.73 -4.34 -4.83
CA VAL A 107 0.14 -5.49 -4.62
C VAL A 107 -0.33 -6.65 -5.51
N PRO A 108 0.55 -7.25 -6.33
CA PRO A 108 0.22 -8.44 -7.11
C PRO A 108 0.02 -9.67 -6.21
N PHE A 109 -0.46 -10.77 -6.78
CA PHE A 109 -0.40 -12.09 -6.13
C PHE A 109 0.97 -12.76 -6.39
N PRO A 110 1.36 -13.80 -5.63
CA PRO A 110 0.67 -14.39 -4.47
C PRO A 110 0.88 -13.56 -3.19
N HIS A 111 -0.06 -13.66 -2.24
CA HIS A 111 0.00 -12.95 -0.95
C HIS A 111 0.42 -13.89 0.18
N ASP A 112 0.86 -13.32 1.30
CA ASP A 112 0.96 -14.05 2.57
C ASP A 112 -0.45 -14.50 3.04
N PRO A 113 -0.54 -15.56 3.87
CA PRO A 113 -1.82 -16.10 4.32
C PRO A 113 -2.75 -15.06 4.96
N HIS A 114 -4.06 -15.26 4.80
CA HIS A 114 -5.09 -14.38 5.37
C HIS A 114 -4.88 -14.19 6.87
N PRO A 115 -4.98 -12.93 7.35
CA PRO A 115 -4.81 -12.62 8.76
C PRO A 115 -5.70 -13.50 9.64
N LYS A 116 -5.21 -13.92 10.80
CA LYS A 116 -6.03 -14.69 11.75
C LYS A 116 -7.06 -13.77 12.40
N ASP A 117 -8.28 -14.27 12.57
CA ASP A 117 -9.29 -13.56 13.36
C ASP A 117 -8.79 -13.36 14.80
N GLY A 118 -8.93 -12.13 15.30
CA GLY A 118 -8.34 -11.66 16.56
C GLY A 118 -6.80 -11.54 16.56
N GLY A 119 -6.13 -11.76 15.43
CA GLY A 119 -4.67 -11.71 15.34
C GLY A 119 -4.11 -10.30 15.57
N VAL A 120 -2.89 -10.21 16.08
CA VAL A 120 -2.16 -8.95 16.26
C VAL A 120 -0.87 -9.02 15.47
N TYR A 121 -0.66 -8.06 14.59
CA TYR A 121 0.44 -8.03 13.65
C TYR A 121 1.30 -6.78 13.87
N TRP A 122 2.62 -7.01 13.93
CA TRP A 122 3.64 -5.98 14.04
C TRP A 122 4.74 -6.23 13.02
N ASP A 123 5.08 -5.22 12.23
CA ASP A 123 5.96 -5.29 11.05
C ASP A 123 5.58 -6.47 10.12
N GLY A 124 4.26 -6.65 9.90
CA GLY A 124 3.70 -7.73 9.09
C GLY A 124 3.78 -9.13 9.71
N LYS A 125 4.27 -9.27 10.95
CA LYS A 125 4.44 -10.56 11.63
C LYS A 125 3.38 -10.74 12.72
N LEU A 126 2.80 -11.93 12.80
CA LEU A 126 1.87 -12.29 13.86
C LEU A 126 2.60 -12.36 15.19
N GLU A 127 2.18 -11.57 16.17
CA GLU A 127 2.66 -11.63 17.53
C GLU A 127 2.14 -12.87 18.25
N GLU A 128 3.02 -13.58 18.96
CA GLU A 128 2.61 -14.70 19.81
C GLU A 128 1.97 -14.16 21.10
N ILE A 129 0.65 -14.31 21.22
CA ILE A 129 -0.04 -14.02 22.48
C ILE A 129 0.41 -15.07 23.50
N LYS A 130 1.31 -14.68 24.40
CA LYS A 130 1.66 -15.49 25.58
C LYS A 130 0.47 -15.49 26.54
N VAL A 131 -0.46 -16.42 26.35
CA VAL A 131 -1.50 -16.70 27.34
C VAL A 131 -0.80 -17.31 28.56
N GLY A 132 -0.65 -16.53 29.62
CA GLY A 132 -0.18 -17.03 30.90
C GLY A 132 -1.12 -18.13 31.40
N ALA A 133 -0.58 -19.32 31.64
CA ALA A 133 -1.30 -20.38 32.31
C ALA A 133 -1.63 -19.93 33.75
N GLY A 134 -2.89 -19.66 34.05
CA GLY A 134 -3.35 -19.29 35.40
C GLY A 134 -4.87 -19.21 35.44
N GLY A 135 -5.48 -19.99 36.33
CA GLY A 135 -6.92 -20.23 36.39
C GLY A 135 -7.79 -19.06 36.82
N ASP A 136 -9.07 -19.22 36.50
CA ASP A 136 -10.29 -18.71 37.14
C ASP A 136 -10.36 -17.22 37.51
N GLY A 137 -11.18 -16.49 36.74
CA GLY A 137 -12.10 -15.48 37.28
C GLY A 137 -11.59 -14.04 37.36
N GLU A 138 -12.37 -13.17 36.72
CA GLU A 138 -12.48 -11.71 36.87
C GLU A 138 -11.47 -10.75 36.21
N ALA A 139 -12.09 -9.74 35.57
CA ALA A 139 -11.61 -8.44 35.13
C ALA A 139 -10.37 -8.40 34.20
N VAL A 140 -10.63 -8.16 32.92
CA VAL A 140 -9.64 -7.63 31.98
C VAL A 140 -9.41 -6.16 32.34
N GLU A 141 -8.46 -5.89 33.22
CA GLU A 141 -7.81 -4.58 33.30
C GLU A 141 -6.78 -4.46 32.18
N THR A 142 -7.02 -3.53 31.26
CA THR A 142 -6.05 -3.11 30.25
C THR A 142 -4.89 -2.39 30.93
N ALA A 143 -3.78 -3.09 31.12
CA ALA A 143 -2.51 -2.47 31.47
C ALA A 143 -1.82 -1.97 30.19
N THR A 144 -1.86 -0.66 29.98
CA THR A 144 -0.96 0.08 29.09
C THR A 144 0.46 0.00 29.64
N GLU A 145 1.25 -0.98 29.19
CA GLU A 145 2.70 -0.87 29.23
C GLU A 145 3.22 -0.67 27.80
N VAL A 146 3.62 0.57 27.53
CA VAL A 146 4.44 0.95 26.39
C VAL A 146 5.77 0.22 26.53
N MET A 147 5.89 -0.95 25.90
CA MET A 147 7.18 -1.62 25.72
C MET A 147 8.02 -0.74 24.78
N LYS A 148 8.91 0.05 25.38
CA LYS A 148 10.04 0.64 24.65
C LYS A 148 10.88 -0.51 24.09
N SER A 149 11.01 -0.55 22.77
CA SER A 149 12.02 -1.38 22.10
C SER A 149 13.42 -1.07 22.66
N PRO A 150 14.26 -2.09 22.92
CA PRO A 150 15.66 -1.86 23.19
C PRO A 150 16.31 -1.44 21.88
N VAL A 151 16.46 -0.13 21.69
CA VAL A 151 17.26 0.43 20.59
C VAL A 151 18.69 -0.08 20.78
N LYS A 152 19.13 -0.98 19.90
CA LYS A 152 20.56 -1.14 19.65
C LYS A 152 21.01 0.12 18.92
N GLU A 153 21.84 0.92 19.59
CA GLU A 153 22.60 1.98 18.93
C GLU A 153 23.39 1.36 17.75
N ASP A 154 23.33 2.02 16.59
CA ASP A 154 24.10 1.77 15.35
C ASP A 154 23.61 0.73 14.32
N GLY A 155 22.30 0.49 14.16
CA GLY A 155 21.78 -0.41 13.11
C GLY A 155 20.87 0.25 12.08
N VAL A 156 21.41 0.98 11.09
CA VAL A 156 20.63 1.36 9.89
C VAL A 156 20.36 0.10 9.07
N VAL A 157 19.14 -0.42 9.15
CA VAL A 157 18.73 -1.63 8.41
C VAL A 157 18.34 -1.24 6.98
N GLY A 158 19.14 -1.63 6.00
CA GLY A 158 18.80 -1.45 4.59
C GLY A 158 17.66 -2.40 4.17
N ALA A 159 16.89 -2.01 3.14
CA ALA A 159 15.82 -2.84 2.60
C ALA A 159 16.32 -4.24 2.14
N ALA A 160 17.58 -4.35 1.73
CA ALA A 160 18.19 -5.62 1.28
C ALA A 160 18.10 -6.77 2.31
N GLU A 161 18.14 -6.49 3.62
CA GLU A 161 18.00 -7.54 4.65
C GLU A 161 16.56 -8.04 4.80
N HIS A 162 15.57 -7.23 4.39
CA HIS A 162 14.14 -7.56 4.48
C HIS A 162 13.56 -8.14 3.18
N VAL A 163 14.26 -7.96 2.05
CA VAL A 163 13.85 -8.46 0.72
C VAL A 163 14.35 -9.89 0.46
N GLY A 164 15.13 -10.49 1.38
CA GLY A 164 15.76 -11.79 1.17
C GLY A 164 16.94 -11.70 0.18
N GLU A 165 17.92 -12.60 0.30
CA GLU A 165 19.18 -12.58 -0.47
C GLU A 165 19.01 -12.72 -2.00
N GLU A 166 17.79 -12.96 -2.51
CA GLU A 166 17.54 -13.13 -3.93
C GLU A 166 17.42 -11.80 -4.69
N ARG A 167 18.44 -11.51 -5.51
CA ARG A 167 18.39 -10.48 -6.55
C ARG A 167 17.27 -10.78 -7.56
N ARG A 168 16.02 -10.36 -7.33
CA ARG A 168 14.97 -10.50 -8.35
C ARG A 168 14.14 -9.24 -8.52
N SER A 169 14.22 -8.68 -9.72
CA SER A 169 13.35 -7.62 -10.27
C SER A 169 11.95 -8.12 -10.62
N SER A 170 11.59 -9.31 -10.17
CA SER A 170 10.35 -9.99 -10.54
C SER A 170 9.25 -9.60 -9.57
N ALA A 171 8.09 -9.19 -10.10
CA ALA A 171 6.89 -9.02 -9.30
C ALA A 171 6.45 -10.32 -8.60
N ALA A 172 7.07 -11.45 -8.92
CA ALA A 172 6.62 -12.75 -8.48
C ALA A 172 7.39 -13.32 -7.28
N ARG A 173 6.61 -13.72 -6.28
CA ARG A 173 7.00 -14.64 -5.21
C ARG A 173 6.61 -16.07 -5.60
N PRO A 174 7.28 -17.10 -5.06
CA PRO A 174 6.81 -18.48 -5.21
C PRO A 174 5.38 -18.62 -4.68
N PHE A 175 4.54 -19.41 -5.34
CA PHE A 175 3.21 -19.73 -4.81
C PHE A 175 3.35 -20.55 -3.53
N ALA A 176 2.82 -20.03 -2.42
CA ALA A 176 2.90 -20.66 -1.09
C ALA A 176 1.90 -21.81 -0.87
N GLY A 177 1.18 -22.24 -1.92
CA GLY A 177 0.08 -23.20 -1.81
C GLY A 177 -1.27 -22.53 -1.47
N PRO A 178 -2.34 -23.33 -1.25
CA PRO A 178 -3.66 -22.81 -0.91
C PRO A 178 -3.69 -22.21 0.49
N ASP A 179 -4.40 -21.11 0.63
CA ASP A 179 -4.69 -20.42 1.88
C ASP A 179 -6.01 -20.92 2.51
N ARG A 180 -6.34 -20.42 3.70
CA ARG A 180 -7.64 -20.60 4.36
C ARG A 180 -8.75 -19.96 3.51
N ALA A 181 -9.82 -20.72 3.27
CA ALA A 181 -11.05 -20.19 2.69
C ALA A 181 -11.79 -19.27 3.68
N THR A 182 -12.42 -18.23 3.15
CA THR A 182 -13.25 -17.23 3.84
C THR A 182 -14.61 -17.13 3.12
N ASP A 183 -15.47 -16.17 3.48
CA ASP A 183 -16.81 -16.09 2.87
C ASP A 183 -16.76 -15.62 1.41
N LEU A 184 -15.76 -14.81 1.06
CA LEU A 184 -15.63 -14.21 -0.28
C LEU A 184 -14.39 -14.67 -1.06
N HIS A 185 -13.57 -15.56 -0.48
CA HIS A 185 -12.38 -16.12 -1.13
C HIS A 185 -12.20 -17.60 -0.81
N ASP A 186 -11.96 -18.41 -1.84
CA ASP A 186 -11.86 -19.88 -1.73
C ASP A 186 -10.52 -20.39 -1.19
N GLY A 187 -9.57 -19.48 -0.92
CA GLY A 187 -8.21 -19.81 -0.50
C GLY A 187 -7.25 -20.10 -1.66
N ILE A 188 -7.73 -20.08 -2.90
CA ILE A 188 -6.96 -20.55 -4.07
C ILE A 188 -6.90 -19.48 -5.17
N GLU A 189 -8.00 -18.77 -5.41
CA GLU A 189 -8.13 -17.83 -6.51
C GLU A 189 -7.14 -16.65 -6.38
N PRO A 190 -6.34 -16.36 -7.43
CA PRO A 190 -5.51 -15.15 -7.43
C PRO A 190 -6.34 -13.88 -7.27
N TYR A 191 -5.88 -13.01 -6.37
CA TYR A 191 -6.42 -11.67 -6.19
C TYR A 191 -5.30 -10.64 -6.10
N VAL A 192 -5.59 -9.39 -6.46
CA VAL A 192 -4.68 -8.26 -6.22
C VAL A 192 -5.13 -7.51 -4.99
N LYS A 193 -4.20 -6.88 -4.26
CA LYS A 193 -4.54 -6.17 -3.01
C LYS A 193 -4.28 -4.68 -3.14
N LEU A 194 -5.30 -3.87 -2.87
CA LEU A 194 -5.12 -2.43 -2.69
C LEU A 194 -4.75 -2.14 -1.24
N GLY A 195 -3.74 -1.30 -1.05
CA GLY A 195 -3.25 -0.89 0.25
C GLY A 195 -2.60 0.48 0.20
N ARG A 196 -2.11 0.95 1.36
CA ARG A 196 -1.42 2.26 1.50
C ARG A 196 -2.20 3.43 0.88
N LEU A 197 -3.53 3.36 0.90
CA LEU A 197 -4.37 4.46 0.44
C LEU A 197 -4.30 5.58 1.48
N ALA A 198 -3.69 6.70 1.10
CA ALA A 198 -3.51 7.86 1.97
C ALA A 198 -3.80 9.16 1.21
N VAL A 199 -4.37 10.14 1.92
CA VAL A 199 -4.58 11.50 1.44
C VAL A 199 -4.23 12.46 2.58
N ILE A 200 -3.36 13.43 2.30
CA ILE A 200 -2.93 14.41 3.31
C ILE A 200 -4.12 15.25 3.78
N GLU A 201 -4.11 15.64 5.06
CA GLU A 201 -5.27 16.24 5.74
C GLU A 201 -5.95 17.37 4.95
N GLY A 202 -5.17 18.34 4.46
CA GLY A 202 -5.68 19.51 3.73
C GLY A 202 -6.37 19.23 2.39
N PHE A 203 -6.28 18.00 1.88
CA PHE A 203 -6.88 17.59 0.61
C PHE A 203 -7.97 16.51 0.78
N ARG A 204 -8.29 16.12 2.03
CA ARG A 204 -9.44 15.26 2.33
C ARG A 204 -10.75 15.97 1.99
N GLY A 205 -11.82 15.21 1.76
CA GLY A 205 -13.11 15.74 1.30
C GLY A 205 -13.15 16.18 -0.18
N HIS A 206 -12.02 16.19 -0.88
CA HIS A 206 -11.93 16.58 -2.30
C HIS A 206 -11.96 15.39 -3.27
N ARG A 207 -12.48 14.24 -2.82
CA ARG A 207 -12.61 12.98 -3.60
C ARG A 207 -11.28 12.42 -4.16
N ILE A 208 -10.14 12.76 -3.55
CA ILE A 208 -8.83 12.26 -3.98
C ILE A 208 -8.73 10.73 -3.82
N SER A 209 -9.24 10.17 -2.72
CA SER A 209 -9.28 8.71 -2.52
C SER A 209 -10.10 8.01 -3.61
N LEU A 210 -11.25 8.58 -3.97
CA LEU A 210 -12.10 8.05 -5.04
C LEU A 210 -11.43 8.15 -6.41
N LEU A 211 -10.73 9.26 -6.68
CA LEU A 211 -9.91 9.42 -7.90
C LEU A 211 -8.88 8.30 -7.99
N LEU A 212 -8.08 8.10 -6.93
CA LEU A 212 -7.02 7.10 -6.89
C LEU A 212 -7.57 5.68 -7.07
N VAL A 213 -8.59 5.29 -6.28
CA VAL A 213 -9.20 3.95 -6.40
C VAL A 213 -9.75 3.74 -7.81
N ASN A 214 -10.55 4.68 -8.35
CA ASN A 214 -11.09 4.53 -9.71
C ASN A 214 -10.00 4.47 -10.79
N THR A 215 -8.91 5.22 -10.64
CA THR A 215 -7.75 5.13 -11.54
C THR A 215 -7.14 3.74 -11.53
N VAL A 216 -6.92 3.13 -10.36
CA VAL A 216 -6.35 1.78 -10.28
C VAL A 216 -7.32 0.73 -10.83
N LEU A 217 -8.61 0.81 -10.49
CA LEU A 217 -9.61 -0.16 -10.96
C LEU A 217 -9.81 -0.08 -12.47
N ALA A 218 -9.77 1.12 -13.07
CA ALA A 218 -9.81 1.28 -14.52
C ALA A 218 -8.57 0.66 -15.18
N TRP A 219 -7.38 0.94 -14.65
CA TRP A 219 -6.13 0.38 -15.16
C TRP A 219 -6.10 -1.16 -15.09
N LEU A 220 -6.61 -1.74 -14.00
CA LEU A 220 -6.74 -3.19 -13.84
C LEU A 220 -7.67 -3.83 -14.89
N LYS A 221 -8.77 -3.16 -15.24
CA LYS A 221 -9.68 -3.62 -16.32
C LYS A 221 -9.04 -3.52 -17.70
N GLU A 222 -8.21 -2.50 -17.92
CA GLU A 222 -7.48 -2.32 -19.17
C GLU A 222 -6.32 -3.32 -19.34
N LYS A 223 -5.78 -3.85 -18.24
CA LYS A 223 -4.63 -4.76 -18.24
C LYS A 223 -4.84 -5.99 -17.33
N PRO A 224 -5.82 -6.85 -17.62
CA PRO A 224 -6.19 -7.95 -16.72
C PRO A 224 -5.13 -9.05 -16.60
N SER A 225 -4.19 -9.14 -17.55
CA SER A 225 -3.09 -10.12 -17.55
C SER A 225 -1.78 -9.57 -16.97
N TYR A 226 -1.74 -8.30 -16.52
CA TYR A 226 -0.47 -7.63 -16.18
C TYR A 226 0.34 -8.34 -15.09
N PHE A 227 -0.35 -8.95 -14.11
CA PHE A 227 0.30 -9.69 -13.02
C PHE A 227 0.23 -11.21 -13.20
N ASP A 228 -0.24 -11.70 -14.36
CA ASP A 228 -0.25 -13.13 -14.61
C ASP A 228 1.18 -13.67 -14.64
N PRO A 229 1.45 -14.82 -14.00
CA PRO A 229 2.76 -15.43 -13.98
C PRO A 229 3.27 -15.74 -15.39
N SER A 230 4.46 -15.24 -15.73
CA SER A 230 5.12 -15.61 -16.99
C SER A 230 5.88 -16.93 -16.82
N ILE A 231 5.40 -17.99 -17.48
CA ILE A 231 6.08 -19.31 -17.53
C ILE A 231 7.54 -19.15 -17.98
N LYS A 232 7.79 -18.26 -18.94
CA LYS A 232 9.12 -18.03 -19.52
C LYS A 232 10.10 -17.42 -18.52
N GLU A 233 9.61 -16.66 -17.55
CA GLU A 233 10.43 -15.94 -16.58
C GLU A 233 10.65 -16.73 -15.29
N MET A 234 9.67 -17.51 -14.85
CA MET A 234 9.73 -18.22 -13.56
C MET A 234 9.89 -19.74 -13.66
N GLY A 235 9.48 -20.35 -14.78
CA GLY A 235 9.34 -21.79 -14.89
C GLY A 235 8.09 -22.34 -14.17
N LEU A 236 7.60 -23.49 -14.62
CA LEU A 236 6.35 -24.11 -14.15
C LEU A 236 6.38 -24.46 -12.66
N GLU A 237 7.50 -24.99 -12.15
CA GLU A 237 7.65 -25.39 -10.75
C GLU A 237 7.49 -24.22 -9.77
N GLN A 238 8.03 -23.03 -10.09
CA GLN A 238 7.94 -21.86 -9.20
C GLN A 238 6.53 -21.22 -9.19
N ILE A 239 5.77 -21.45 -10.26
CA ILE A 239 4.38 -20.99 -10.41
C ILE A 239 3.41 -21.97 -9.73
N GLY A 240 3.89 -23.14 -9.27
CA GLY A 240 3.04 -24.19 -8.70
C GLY A 240 2.16 -24.88 -9.74
N ALA A 241 2.55 -24.83 -11.02
CA ALA A 241 1.80 -25.39 -12.15
C ALA A 241 2.58 -26.56 -12.76
N SER A 242 1.89 -27.64 -13.11
CA SER A 242 2.47 -28.77 -13.85
C SER A 242 2.35 -28.57 -15.36
N THR A 243 1.36 -27.77 -15.81
CA THR A 243 1.14 -27.42 -17.21
C THR A 243 0.85 -25.92 -17.39
N ALA A 244 0.92 -25.44 -18.63
CA ALA A 244 0.64 -24.03 -18.94
C ALA A 244 -0.81 -23.63 -18.66
N GLU A 245 -1.75 -24.57 -18.71
CA GLU A 245 -3.17 -24.35 -18.41
C GLU A 245 -3.44 -24.17 -16.92
N GLU A 246 -2.54 -24.67 -16.05
CA GLU A 246 -2.63 -24.57 -14.60
C GLU A 246 -2.05 -23.26 -14.05
N VAL A 247 -1.47 -22.42 -14.91
CA VAL A 247 -0.94 -21.11 -14.50
C VAL A 247 -2.07 -20.27 -13.90
N PRO A 248 -1.95 -19.85 -12.64
CA PRO A 248 -3.00 -19.05 -11.99
C PRO A 248 -3.15 -17.71 -12.71
N LYS A 249 -4.38 -17.43 -13.17
CA LYS A 249 -4.73 -16.16 -13.83
C LYS A 249 -5.63 -15.35 -12.93
N TRP A 250 -5.40 -14.04 -12.92
CA TRP A 250 -6.27 -13.13 -12.20
C TRP A 250 -7.62 -12.99 -12.90
N LYS A 251 -8.71 -13.21 -12.16
CA LYS A 251 -10.10 -13.19 -12.67
C LYS A 251 -10.90 -12.02 -12.10
N GLY A 252 -10.23 -10.90 -11.81
CA GLY A 252 -10.89 -9.67 -11.38
C GLY A 252 -11.08 -9.52 -9.86
N LEU A 253 -10.58 -10.44 -9.02
CA LEU A 253 -10.76 -10.32 -7.56
C LEU A 253 -9.80 -9.29 -6.95
N VAL A 254 -10.35 -8.28 -6.27
CA VAL A 254 -9.58 -7.21 -5.62
C VAL A 254 -9.84 -7.25 -4.12
N CYS A 255 -8.80 -7.32 -3.32
CA CYS A 255 -8.84 -7.32 -1.86
C CYS A 255 -8.43 -5.95 -1.29
N VAL A 256 -9.00 -5.58 -0.16
CA VAL A 256 -8.47 -4.54 0.74
C VAL A 256 -8.44 -5.06 2.17
N HIS A 257 -7.37 -4.72 2.88
CA HIS A 257 -7.34 -4.74 4.33
C HIS A 257 -7.73 -3.33 4.78
N ALA A 258 -9.01 -3.12 5.07
CA ALA A 258 -9.53 -1.80 5.41
C ALA A 258 -9.42 -1.54 6.91
N GLN A 259 -8.88 -0.39 7.31
CA GLN A 259 -9.03 0.06 8.70
C GLN A 259 -10.52 0.17 9.03
N LYS A 260 -10.93 -0.32 10.20
CA LYS A 260 -12.34 -0.41 10.60
C LYS A 260 -13.10 0.91 10.48
N GLN A 261 -12.42 2.03 10.76
CA GLN A 261 -12.97 3.38 10.67
C GLN A 261 -13.35 3.86 9.25
N VAL A 262 -12.83 3.23 8.19
CA VAL A 262 -13.11 3.59 6.80
C VAL A 262 -13.82 2.49 6.01
N VAL A 263 -14.35 1.46 6.67
CA VAL A 263 -15.10 0.37 6.00
C VAL A 263 -16.24 0.93 5.14
N GLU A 264 -17.05 1.85 5.67
CA GLU A 264 -18.16 2.46 4.91
C GLU A 264 -17.71 3.19 3.64
N MET A 265 -16.48 3.74 3.62
CA MET A 265 -15.93 4.38 2.44
C MET A 265 -15.69 3.34 1.34
N TRP A 266 -15.11 2.19 1.69
CA TRP A 266 -14.85 1.09 0.77
C TRP A 266 -16.15 0.45 0.28
N GLU A 267 -17.15 0.31 1.14
CA GLU A 267 -18.50 -0.16 0.74
C GLU A 267 -19.13 0.75 -0.31
N LYS A 268 -19.04 2.07 -0.13
CA LYS A 268 -19.51 3.06 -1.12
C LYS A 268 -18.75 2.97 -2.46
N MET A 269 -17.55 2.39 -2.47
CA MET A 269 -16.77 2.12 -3.67
C MET A 269 -17.05 0.73 -4.27
N GLY A 270 -17.91 -0.08 -3.67
CA GLY A 270 -18.33 -1.38 -4.17
C GLY A 270 -17.61 -2.59 -3.56
N PHE A 271 -16.79 -2.40 -2.52
CA PHE A 271 -16.22 -3.51 -1.76
C PHE A 271 -17.25 -4.08 -0.78
N VAL A 272 -17.16 -5.39 -0.52
CA VAL A 272 -18.02 -6.11 0.41
C VAL A 272 -17.15 -6.70 1.50
N VAL A 273 -17.57 -6.54 2.76
CA VAL A 273 -16.88 -7.14 3.92
C VAL A 273 -16.90 -8.66 3.80
N ASP A 274 -15.75 -9.28 4.02
CA ASP A 274 -15.59 -10.72 4.16
C ASP A 274 -15.61 -11.09 5.65
N GLU A 275 -16.79 -11.43 6.17
CA GLU A 275 -16.94 -11.73 7.60
C GLU A 275 -16.16 -13.00 7.99
N GLY A 276 -16.01 -13.97 7.08
CA GLY A 276 -15.20 -15.16 7.24
C GLY A 276 -13.70 -14.90 7.35
N MET A 277 -13.21 -13.73 6.91
CA MET A 277 -11.83 -13.30 7.16
C MET A 277 -11.62 -12.83 8.61
N GLY A 278 -12.67 -12.33 9.25
CA GLY A 278 -12.65 -11.84 10.63
C GLY A 278 -12.10 -10.42 10.78
N THR A 279 -11.75 -10.05 12.01
CA THR A 279 -11.06 -8.79 12.33
C THR A 279 -9.69 -9.08 12.91
N TRP A 280 -8.72 -8.20 12.67
CA TRP A 280 -7.38 -8.33 13.23
C TRP A 280 -6.78 -6.94 13.47
N TRP A 281 -5.65 -6.88 14.16
CA TRP A 281 -4.93 -5.65 14.46
C TRP A 281 -3.62 -5.64 13.67
N GLU A 282 -3.34 -4.55 12.96
CA GLU A 282 -2.03 -4.27 12.35
C GLU A 282 -1.55 -2.93 12.90
N GLU A 283 -0.35 -2.90 13.49
CA GLU A 283 0.26 -1.66 14.03
C GLU A 283 -0.67 -0.91 15.02
N GLY A 284 -1.44 -1.65 15.81
CA GLY A 284 -2.39 -1.09 16.77
C GLY A 284 -3.70 -0.57 16.16
N ILE A 285 -3.96 -0.83 14.87
CA ILE A 285 -5.18 -0.42 14.17
C ILE A 285 -6.00 -1.65 13.81
N GLU A 286 -7.28 -1.66 14.17
CA GLU A 286 -8.20 -2.75 13.83
C GLU A 286 -8.59 -2.69 12.35
N HIS A 287 -8.49 -3.83 11.66
CA HIS A 287 -8.75 -4.01 10.23
C HIS A 287 -9.85 -5.04 9.97
N LYS A 288 -10.47 -4.92 8.78
CA LYS A 288 -11.40 -5.88 8.19
C LYS A 288 -10.99 -6.23 6.76
N GLY A 289 -11.21 -7.48 6.39
CA GLY A 289 -11.06 -7.96 5.02
C GLY A 289 -12.25 -7.57 4.18
N MET A 290 -12.01 -7.04 2.99
CA MET A 290 -13.07 -6.78 2.03
C MET A 290 -12.64 -7.16 0.63
N PHE A 291 -13.60 -7.60 -0.18
CA PHE A 291 -13.37 -7.96 -1.58
C PHE A 291 -14.30 -7.22 -2.53
N MET A 292 -13.85 -7.05 -3.76
CA MET A 292 -14.65 -6.61 -4.88
C MET A 292 -14.32 -7.46 -6.10
N ARG A 293 -15.35 -7.83 -6.87
CA ARG A 293 -15.19 -8.48 -8.17
C ARG A 293 -15.26 -7.46 -9.28
N LEU A 294 -14.18 -7.33 -10.05
CA LEU A 294 -14.18 -6.60 -11.31
C LEU A 294 -14.64 -7.51 -12.45
N ASP A 295 -15.50 -6.97 -13.31
CA ASP A 295 -15.78 -7.56 -14.61
C ASP A 295 -14.58 -7.31 -15.53
N VAL A 296 -13.78 -8.34 -15.73
CA VAL A 296 -12.59 -8.33 -16.60
C VAL A 296 -12.87 -9.24 -17.79
N GLN A 297 -12.73 -8.71 -19.00
CA GLN A 297 -12.80 -9.55 -20.19
C GLN A 297 -11.45 -10.25 -20.39
N PRO A 298 -11.43 -11.54 -20.74
CA PRO A 298 -10.19 -12.20 -21.12
C PRO A 298 -9.61 -11.46 -22.33
N GLU A 299 -8.31 -11.13 -22.30
CA GLU A 299 -7.65 -10.53 -23.46
C GLU A 299 -7.89 -11.43 -24.68
N THR A 300 -8.58 -10.90 -25.68
CA THR A 300 -8.69 -11.58 -26.98
C THR A 300 -7.28 -11.63 -27.56
N THR A 301 -6.63 -12.78 -27.46
CA THR A 301 -5.39 -13.03 -28.21
C THR A 301 -5.71 -12.81 -29.69
N PRO A 302 -5.11 -11.82 -30.38
CA PRO A 302 -5.29 -11.72 -31.81
C PRO A 302 -4.78 -13.02 -32.43
N LEU A 303 -5.64 -13.68 -33.20
CA LEU A 303 -5.25 -14.81 -34.05
C LEU A 303 -4.18 -14.28 -35.01
N VAL A 304 -2.92 -14.67 -34.79
CA VAL A 304 -1.82 -14.49 -35.76
C VAL A 304 -1.83 -15.68 -36.70
#